data_AF-A0A4Q3MH98-F1
#
_entry.id   AF-A0A4Q3MH98-F1
#
_cell.length_a   1.000
_cell.length_b   1.000
_cell.length_c   1.000
_cell.angle_alpha   90.00
_cell.angle_beta   90.00
_cell.angle_gamma   90.00
#
_symmetry.space_group_name_H-M   'P 1'
#
loop_
_entity.id
_entity.type
_entity.pdbx_description
1 polymer ?
#
loop_
_entity_poly.entity_id
_entity_poly.type
_entity_poly.pdbx_seq_one_letter_code
_entity_poly.pdbx_strand_id
1 'polypeptide(L)' 'MTSQGKIASPPVAAVRPQSRAVHGVTLNDDYAWLRAENWRDVLRDPDTLPAEIRKHIQAENA' A
#
# COMPACT_ATOMS: atom_id res chain seq x y z
N MET A 1 -4.20 -19.27 -30.45
CA MET A 1 -3.02 -18.38 -30.34
C MET A 1 -2.84 -18.07 -28.87
N THR A 2 -1.92 -18.78 -28.21
CA THR A 2 -1.64 -18.71 -26.78
C THR A 2 -0.76 -17.48 -26.50
N SER A 3 -1.28 -16.47 -25.81
CA SER A 3 -0.45 -15.38 -25.27
C SER A 3 0.17 -15.85 -23.97
N GLN A 4 1.46 -16.12 -24.01
CA GLN A 4 2.29 -16.43 -22.85
C GLN A 4 2.44 -15.15 -22.02
N GLY A 5 1.81 -15.08 -20.84
CA GLY A 5 1.91 -13.94 -19.93
C GLY A 5 3.33 -13.80 -19.38
N LYS A 6 3.94 -12.63 -19.55
CA LYS A 6 5.20 -12.26 -18.90
C LYS A 6 4.96 -12.23 -17.39
N ILE A 7 5.68 -13.04 -16.62
CA ILE A 7 5.59 -13.01 -15.16
C ILE A 7 6.29 -11.73 -14.70
N ALA A 8 5.53 -10.70 -14.33
CA ALA A 8 6.09 -9.48 -13.76
C ALA A 8 6.61 -9.77 -12.34
N SER A 9 7.76 -9.21 -11.98
CA SER A 9 8.23 -9.27 -10.59
C SER A 9 7.40 -8.30 -9.74
N PRO A 10 7.00 -8.68 -8.52
CA PRO A 10 6.23 -7.79 -7.66
C PRO A 10 7.05 -6.54 -7.32
N PRO A 11 6.43 -5.36 -7.23
CA PRO A 11 7.13 -4.16 -6.80
C PRO A 11 7.51 -4.27 -5.32
N VAL A 12 8.62 -3.64 -4.96
CA VAL A 12 9.08 -3.61 -3.57
C VAL A 12 8.53 -2.38 -2.88
N ALA A 13 7.74 -2.58 -1.81
CA ALA A 13 7.27 -1.50 -0.96
C ALA A 13 8.43 -0.85 -0.19
N ALA A 14 8.41 0.48 -0.06
CA ALA A 14 9.37 1.19 0.78
C ALA A 14 9.17 0.83 2.26
N VAL A 15 10.25 0.46 2.95
CA VAL A 15 10.24 0.26 4.41
C VAL A 15 10.31 1.63 5.10
N ARG A 16 9.31 1.96 5.91
CA ARG A 16 9.23 3.21 6.68
C ARG A 16 8.88 2.87 8.13
N PRO A 17 9.90 2.62 8.99
CA PRO A 17 9.66 2.18 10.35
C PRO A 17 8.79 3.16 11.13
N GLN A 18 7.63 2.71 11.56
CA GLN A 18 6.79 3.40 12.53
C GLN A 18 6.53 2.47 13.70
N SER A 19 6.49 3.04 14.90
CA SER A 19 6.12 2.32 16.11
C SER A 19 5.00 3.04 16.84
N ARG A 20 4.13 2.26 17.50
CA ARG A 20 3.09 2.79 18.38
C ARG A 20 2.92 1.90 19.60
N ALA A 21 2.58 2.50 20.73
CA ALA A 21 2.23 1.76 21.95
C ALA A 21 0.72 1.52 22.00
N VAL A 22 0.31 0.27 22.18
CA VAL A 22 -1.09 -0.12 22.37
C VAL A 22 -1.17 -0.97 23.63
N HIS A 23 -1.86 -0.48 24.66
CA HIS A 23 -1.98 -1.16 25.96
C HIS A 23 -0.63 -1.59 26.57
N GLY A 24 0.39 -0.73 26.46
CA GLY A 24 1.74 -1.02 26.97
C GLY A 24 2.59 -1.93 26.08
N VAL A 25 2.06 -2.38 24.94
CA VAL A 25 2.79 -3.19 23.95
C VAL A 25 3.25 -2.30 22.80
N THR A 26 4.55 -2.33 22.47
CA THR A 26 5.09 -1.66 21.28
C THR A 26 4.81 -2.50 20.04
N LEU A 27 4.10 -1.91 19.09
CA LEU A 27 3.84 -2.47 17.77
C LEU A 27 4.70 -1.72 16.75
N ASN A 28 5.49 -2.45 15.98
CA ASN A 28 6.25 -1.91 14.85
C ASN A 28 5.49 -2.21 13.55
N ASP A 29 5.33 -1.20 12.72
CA ASP A 29 4.67 -1.28 11.42
C ASP A 29 5.49 -0.49 10.39
N ASP A 30 6.33 -1.22 9.67
CA ASP A 30 7.20 -0.69 8.61
C ASP A 30 6.43 -0.22 7.37
N TYR A 31 5.15 -0.60 7.26
CA TYR A 31 4.30 -0.37 6.10
C TYR A 31 3.04 0.41 6.44
N ALA A 32 3.02 1.07 7.60
CA ALA A 32 1.90 1.91 8.03
C ALA A 32 1.53 2.98 6.99
N TRP A 33 2.50 3.44 6.19
CA TRP A 33 2.28 4.39 5.10
C TRP A 33 1.38 3.89 3.97
N LEU A 34 1.18 2.56 3.82
CA LEU A 34 0.23 1.99 2.86
C LEU A 34 -1.23 2.10 3.33
N ARG A 35 -1.44 2.39 4.61
CA ARG A 35 -2.77 2.68 5.14
C ARG A 35 -3.12 4.14 4.83
N ALA A 36 -4.11 4.33 3.97
CA ALA A 36 -4.69 5.65 3.77
C ALA A 36 -5.45 6.09 5.04
N GLU A 37 -5.05 7.21 5.64
CA GLU A 37 -5.78 7.80 6.77
C GLU A 37 -7.23 8.17 6.37
N ASN A 38 -7.44 8.57 5.12
CA ASN A 38 -8.74 8.88 4.53
C ASN A 38 -9.44 7.68 3.88
N TRP A 39 -9.19 6.44 4.31
CA TRP A 39 -9.72 5.22 3.66
C TRP A 39 -11.25 5.24 3.42
N ARG A 40 -12.02 5.88 4.31
CA ARG A 40 -13.49 5.98 4.15
C ARG A 40 -13.88 6.86 2.96
N ASP A 41 -13.13 7.93 2.73
CA ASP A 41 -13.34 8.82 1.59
C ASP A 41 -12.87 8.15 0.30
N VAL A 42 -11.76 7.41 0.35
CA VAL A 42 -11.27 6.61 -0.79
C VAL A 42 -12.31 5.60 -1.28
N LEU A 43 -13.07 4.99 -0.36
CA LEU A 43 -14.17 4.08 -0.73
C LEU A 43 -15.32 4.78 -1.47
N ARG A 44 -15.51 6.08 -1.24
CA ARG A 44 -16.53 6.88 -1.93
C ARG A 44 -15.97 7.47 -3.24
N ASP A 45 -14.75 7.97 -3.19
CA ASP A 45 -14.04 8.61 -4.28
C ASP A 45 -12.58 8.10 -4.32
N PRO A 46 -12.28 7.14 -5.20
CA PRO A 46 -10.94 6.58 -5.34
C PRO A 46 -9.86 7.62 -5.66
N ASP A 47 -10.21 8.76 -6.26
CA ASP A 47 -9.27 9.82 -6.64
C ASP A 47 -8.72 10.60 -5.46
N THR A 48 -9.32 10.44 -4.28
CA THR A 48 -8.76 10.96 -3.02
C THR A 48 -7.64 10.08 -2.45
N LEU A 49 -7.32 8.93 -3.06
CA LEU A 49 -6.25 8.05 -2.58
C LEU A 49 -4.89 8.76 -2.66
N PRO A 50 -4.09 8.77 -1.57
CA PRO A 50 -2.76 9.35 -1.59
C PRO A 50 -1.87 8.79 -2.72
N ALA A 51 -1.18 9.68 -3.43
CA ALA A 51 -0.47 9.35 -4.67
C ALA A 51 0.57 8.23 -4.52
N GLU A 52 1.30 8.20 -3.39
CA GLU A 52 2.30 7.16 -3.11
C GLU A 52 1.67 5.76 -2.96
N ILE A 53 0.51 5.68 -2.30
CA ILE A 53 -0.24 4.43 -2.14
C ILE A 53 -0.79 3.98 -3.50
N ARG A 54 -1.38 4.93 -4.26
CA ARG A 54 -1.88 4.69 -5.62
C ARG A 54 -0.78 4.14 -6.54
N LYS A 55 0.40 4.74 -6.51
CA LYS A 55 1.55 4.32 -7.31
C LYS A 55 1.95 2.87 -6.99
N HIS A 56 1.98 2.49 -5.72
CA HIS A 56 2.33 1.13 -5.32
C HIS A 56 1.27 0.12 -5.78
N ILE A 57 -0.02 0.41 -5.55
CA ILE A 57 -1.13 -0.46 -6.00
C ILE A 57 -1.14 -0.62 -7.53
N GLN A 58 -0.88 0.44 -8.28
CA GLN A 58 -0.79 0.36 -9.74
C GLN A 58 0.38 -0.53 -10.20
N ALA A 59 1.51 -0.47 -9.51
CA ALA A 59 2.65 -1.33 -9.81
C ALA A 59 2.38 -2.81 -9.49
N GLU A 60 1.58 -3.10 -8.46
CA GLU A 60 1.14 -4.48 -8.14
C GLU A 60 0.17 -5.04 -9.19
N ASN A 61 -0.63 -4.18 -9.86
CA ASN A 61 -1.62 -4.58 -10.85
C ASN A 61 -1.09 -4.65 -12.31
N ALA A 62 0.18 -4.27 -12.55
CA ALA A 62 0.80 -4.17 -13.87
C ALA A 62 1.34 -5.52 -14.39
#